data_AF-K9TMW9-F1
#
_entry.id   AF-K9TMW9-F1
#
_cell.length_a   1.000
_cell.length_b   1.000
_cell.length_c   1.000
_cell.angle_alpha   90.00
_cell.angle_beta   90.00
_cell.angle_gamma   90.00
#
_symmetry.space_group_name_H-M   'P 1'
#
loop_
_entity.id
_entity.type
_entity.pdbx_description
1 polymer ?
#
loop_
_entity_poly.entity_id
_entity_poly.type
_entity_poly.pdbx_seq_one_letter_code
_entity_poly.pdbx_strand_id
1 'polypeptide(L)'
;MRHALFSGIALAVNIVFLPLNGVTQEVPTNLRQSMPYSDAREFILDEGWQIDYQNANSNELLLGSLERLINELEYPEFEDCSGTGMGFCRASFVNAYGESLILVTVNNEEEPTLFRWWIEEEPEQE
;
A
#
# COMPACT_ATOMS: atom_id res chain seq x y z
N MET A 1 6.82 65.92 28.87
CA MET A 1 7.30 64.58 29.25
C MET A 1 7.07 63.64 28.07
N ARG A 2 8.18 63.01 27.65
CA ARG A 2 8.41 61.88 26.71
C ARG A 2 7.25 61.29 25.89
N HIS A 3 7.42 61.34 24.58
CA HIS A 3 6.83 60.42 23.61
C HIS A 3 7.38 59.00 23.80
N ALA A 4 6.50 58.00 23.85
CA ALA A 4 6.87 56.59 23.77
C ALA A 4 6.73 56.13 22.31
N LEU A 5 7.87 55.93 21.64
CA LEU A 5 7.94 55.27 20.34
C LEU A 5 7.95 53.76 20.59
N PHE A 6 6.86 53.07 20.23
CA PHE A 6 6.84 51.61 20.15
C PHE A 6 7.62 51.20 18.89
N SER A 7 8.84 50.72 19.09
CA SER A 7 9.64 50.07 18.06
C SER A 7 9.12 48.64 17.87
N GLY A 8 8.33 48.44 16.82
CA GLY A 8 7.89 47.11 16.39
C GLY A 8 9.01 46.43 15.61
N ILE A 9 9.54 45.33 16.15
CA ILE A 9 10.48 44.46 15.44
C ILE A 9 9.67 43.61 14.45
N ALA A 10 9.85 43.85 13.15
CA ALA A 10 9.33 42.97 12.11
C ALA A 10 10.23 41.73 12.02
N LEU A 11 9.71 40.57 12.43
CA LEU A 11 10.36 39.28 12.19
C LEU A 11 10.21 38.92 10.71
N ALA A 12 11.30 38.99 9.96
CA ALA A 12 11.35 38.47 8.59
C ALA A 12 11.35 36.93 8.64
N VAL A 13 10.19 36.32 8.45
CA VAL A 13 10.07 34.88 8.25
C VAL A 13 10.59 34.57 6.84
N ASN A 14 11.80 34.03 6.74
CA ASN A 14 12.31 33.48 5.48
C ASN A 14 11.58 32.18 5.20
N ILE A 15 10.49 32.25 4.42
CA ILE A 15 9.81 31.07 3.90
C ILE A 15 10.70 30.51 2.79
N VAL A 16 11.46 29.46 3.11
CA VAL A 16 12.17 28.66 2.11
C VAL A 16 11.09 27.87 1.35
N PHE A 17 10.77 28.29 0.14
CA PHE A 17 10.00 27.47 -0.80
C PHE A 17 10.89 26.34 -1.28
N LEU A 18 10.81 25.19 -0.61
CA LEU A 18 11.32 23.94 -1.17
C LEU A 18 10.40 23.54 -2.33
N PRO A 19 10.94 23.20 -3.52
CA PRO A 19 10.12 22.61 -4.55
C PRO A 19 9.54 21.31 -4.01
N LEU A 20 8.21 21.17 -4.08
CA LEU A 20 7.53 19.89 -3.93
C LEU A 20 7.93 19.05 -5.15
N ASN A 21 9.12 18.45 -5.11
CA ASN A 21 9.35 17.25 -5.89
C ASN A 21 8.38 16.22 -5.31
N GLY A 22 7.36 15.84 -6.08
CA GLY A 22 6.48 14.74 -5.70
C GLY A 22 7.37 13.54 -5.45
N VAL A 23 7.47 13.12 -4.20
CA VAL A 23 8.12 11.86 -3.86
C VAL A 23 7.12 10.80 -4.27
N THR A 24 7.35 10.10 -5.37
CA THR A 24 6.57 8.90 -5.68
C THR A 24 7.00 7.83 -4.69
N GLN A 25 6.05 7.14 -4.08
CA GLN A 25 6.39 6.04 -3.19
C GLN A 25 6.74 4.83 -4.05
N GLU A 26 7.99 4.38 -3.95
CA GLU A 26 8.51 3.33 -4.82
C GLU A 26 8.08 1.92 -4.36
N VAL A 27 8.05 0.99 -5.30
CA VAL A 27 7.89 -0.44 -4.99
C VAL A 27 9.20 -0.99 -4.43
N PRO A 28 9.19 -1.86 -3.40
CA PRO A 28 10.42 -2.42 -2.86
C PRO A 28 11.27 -3.13 -3.94
N THR A 29 12.53 -2.70 -4.08
CA THR A 29 13.44 -3.22 -5.12
C THR A 29 13.86 -4.68 -4.93
N ASN A 30 13.60 -5.23 -3.75
CA ASN A 30 13.88 -6.60 -3.33
C ASN A 30 12.73 -7.57 -3.60
N LEU A 31 11.57 -7.11 -4.10
CA LEU A 31 10.51 -8.01 -4.56
C LEU A 31 10.99 -8.93 -5.68
N ARG A 32 10.69 -10.22 -5.56
CA ARG A 32 11.11 -11.26 -6.51
C ARG A 32 9.99 -12.25 -6.74
N GLN A 33 9.87 -12.74 -7.97
CA GLN A 33 8.96 -13.85 -8.24
C GLN A 33 9.35 -15.08 -7.43
N SER A 34 8.35 -15.88 -7.07
CA SER A 34 8.45 -17.11 -6.28
C SER A 34 8.96 -16.94 -4.85
N MET A 35 9.13 -15.71 -4.35
CA MET A 35 9.40 -15.49 -2.92
C MET A 35 8.15 -15.78 -2.07
N PRO A 36 8.32 -16.16 -0.79
CA PRO A 36 7.22 -16.25 0.16
C PRO A 36 6.44 -14.93 0.24
N TYR A 37 5.12 -15.02 0.34
CA TYR A 37 4.29 -13.83 0.43
C TYR A 37 4.56 -13.04 1.70
N SER A 38 4.86 -13.70 2.82
CA SER A 38 5.21 -13.03 4.09
C SER A 38 6.41 -12.09 3.92
N ASP A 39 7.48 -12.56 3.29
CA ASP A 39 8.67 -11.76 2.97
C ASP A 39 8.32 -10.56 2.06
N ALA A 40 7.47 -10.78 1.05
CA ALA A 40 7.06 -9.71 0.14
C ALA A 40 6.24 -8.65 0.88
N ARG A 41 5.32 -9.08 1.74
CA ARG A 41 4.49 -8.23 2.58
C ARG A 41 5.34 -7.39 3.53
N GLU A 42 6.33 -7.99 4.18
CA GLU A 42 7.26 -7.25 5.05
C GLU A 42 7.95 -6.12 4.30
N PHE A 43 8.52 -6.40 3.13
CA PHE A 43 9.18 -5.37 2.31
C PHE A 43 8.23 -4.25 1.89
N ILE A 44 6.99 -4.59 1.52
CA ILE A 44 5.99 -3.61 1.10
C ILE A 44 5.59 -2.70 2.26
N LEU A 45 5.34 -3.28 3.44
CA LEU A 45 5.00 -2.51 4.64
C LEU A 45 6.18 -1.64 5.11
N ASP A 46 7.42 -2.13 4.99
CA ASP A 46 8.64 -1.40 5.36
C ASP A 46 8.88 -0.18 4.45
N GLU A 47 8.52 -0.26 3.17
CA GLU A 47 8.54 0.88 2.25
C GLU A 47 7.35 1.84 2.47
N GLY A 48 6.52 1.59 3.49
CA GLY A 48 5.45 2.47 3.96
C GLY A 48 4.12 2.29 3.23
N TRP A 49 3.97 1.25 2.41
CA TRP A 49 2.67 0.91 1.84
C TRP A 49 1.77 0.37 2.96
N GLN A 50 0.46 0.55 2.81
CA GLN A 50 -0.52 0.18 3.84
C GLN A 50 -1.50 -0.84 3.28
N ILE A 51 -2.05 -1.67 4.16
CA ILE A 51 -3.13 -2.60 3.80
C ILE A 51 -4.34 -1.79 3.35
N ASP A 52 -4.85 -2.09 2.16
CA ASP A 52 -6.07 -1.47 1.66
C ASP A 52 -7.32 -2.20 2.21
N TYR A 53 -7.79 -1.72 3.35
CA TYR A 53 -9.01 -2.24 3.98
C TYR A 53 -10.31 -1.86 3.26
N GLN A 54 -10.27 -0.94 2.29
CA GLN A 54 -11.49 -0.57 1.55
C GLN A 54 -11.82 -1.59 0.46
N ASN A 55 -10.78 -2.18 -0.13
CA ASN A 55 -10.92 -3.27 -1.09
C ASN A 55 -10.80 -4.66 -0.45
N ALA A 56 -10.34 -4.75 0.81
CA ALA A 56 -10.39 -5.97 1.60
C ALA A 56 -11.82 -6.55 1.61
N ASN A 57 -11.93 -7.83 1.28
CA ASN A 57 -13.21 -8.45 0.96
C ASN A 57 -14.13 -8.45 2.20
N SER A 58 -15.18 -7.63 2.19
CA SER A 58 -16.16 -7.50 3.27
C SER A 58 -17.26 -8.57 3.23
N ASN A 59 -17.13 -9.57 2.36
CA ASN A 59 -18.15 -10.61 2.19
C ASN A 59 -18.17 -11.56 3.39
N GLU A 60 -19.35 -11.72 4.01
CA GLU A 60 -19.59 -12.65 5.12
C GLU A 60 -19.37 -14.14 4.75
N LEU A 61 -19.19 -14.46 3.46
CA LEU A 61 -18.96 -15.82 2.96
C LEU A 61 -17.66 -15.89 2.18
N LEU A 62 -16.54 -15.81 2.89
CA LEU A 62 -15.24 -16.22 2.35
C LEU A 62 -15.27 -17.73 2.11
N LEU A 63 -14.77 -18.20 0.97
CA LEU A 63 -14.70 -19.63 0.64
C LEU A 63 -13.31 -20.02 0.15
N GLY A 64 -12.89 -21.24 0.50
CA GLY A 64 -11.72 -21.89 -0.09
C GLY A 64 -10.40 -21.17 0.22
N SER A 65 -9.60 -20.89 -0.80
CA SER A 65 -8.28 -20.28 -0.62
C SER A 65 -8.34 -18.92 0.05
N LEU A 66 -9.35 -18.10 -0.27
CA LEU A 66 -9.46 -16.75 0.27
C LEU A 66 -9.79 -16.76 1.78
N GLU A 67 -10.67 -17.67 2.21
CA GLU A 67 -11.02 -17.86 3.62
C GLU A 67 -9.77 -18.18 4.45
N ARG A 68 -8.96 -19.13 3.99
CA ARG A 68 -7.70 -19.48 4.64
C ARG A 68 -6.74 -18.30 4.72
N LEU A 69 -6.55 -17.57 3.63
CA LEU A 69 -5.62 -16.43 3.59
C LEU A 69 -5.98 -15.36 4.61
N ILE A 70 -7.26 -15.02 4.70
CA ILE A 70 -7.73 -13.96 5.59
C ILE A 70 -7.84 -14.45 7.04
N ASN A 71 -8.46 -15.60 7.29
CA ASN A 71 -8.83 -16.04 8.63
C ASN A 71 -7.78 -16.91 9.32
N GLU A 72 -7.02 -17.72 8.57
CA GLU A 72 -6.01 -18.62 9.15
C GLU A 72 -4.60 -18.03 9.08
N LEU A 73 -4.27 -17.32 8.00
CA LEU A 73 -2.96 -16.69 7.80
C LEU A 73 -2.94 -15.18 8.12
N GLU A 74 -4.08 -14.60 8.49
CA GLU A 74 -4.19 -13.19 8.90
C GLU A 74 -3.70 -12.18 7.84
N TYR A 75 -4.00 -12.45 6.56
CA TYR A 75 -3.71 -11.56 5.43
C TYR A 75 -5.00 -10.89 4.90
N PRO A 76 -5.52 -9.86 5.60
CA PRO A 76 -6.76 -9.18 5.24
C PRO A 76 -6.70 -8.41 3.91
N GLU A 77 -5.50 -8.13 3.40
CA GLU A 77 -5.27 -7.44 2.13
C GLU A 77 -5.61 -8.30 0.89
N PHE A 78 -5.88 -9.60 1.05
CA PHE A 78 -6.36 -10.43 -0.05
C PHE A 78 -7.82 -10.12 -0.38
N GLU A 79 -8.09 -9.95 -1.66
CA GLU A 79 -9.41 -9.53 -2.14
C GLU A 79 -10.14 -10.64 -2.87
N ASP A 80 -9.44 -11.40 -3.72
CA ASP A 80 -10.06 -12.43 -4.55
C ASP A 80 -9.06 -13.54 -4.89
N CYS A 81 -9.57 -14.74 -5.12
CA CYS A 81 -8.81 -15.89 -5.60
C CYS A 81 -9.51 -16.51 -6.82
N SER A 82 -8.74 -16.79 -7.87
CA SER A 82 -9.23 -17.47 -9.06
C SER A 82 -9.87 -18.81 -8.73
N GLY A 83 -11.19 -18.93 -8.91
CA GLY A 83 -11.95 -20.17 -8.71
C GLY A 83 -11.68 -21.27 -9.73
N THR A 84 -10.75 -21.07 -10.67
CA THR A 84 -10.41 -22.02 -11.74
C THR A 84 -9.47 -23.15 -11.30
N GLY A 85 -9.04 -23.15 -10.03
CA GLY A 85 -8.13 -24.15 -9.48
C GLY A 85 -6.64 -23.88 -9.78
N MET A 86 -6.31 -22.73 -10.40
CA MET A 86 -4.92 -22.31 -10.60
C MET A 86 -4.28 -21.68 -9.35
N GLY A 87 -5.08 -21.43 -8.30
CA GLY A 87 -4.58 -20.92 -7.03
C GLY A 87 -4.13 -19.46 -7.04
N PHE A 88 -4.38 -18.70 -8.11
CA PHE A 88 -3.99 -17.29 -8.16
C PHE A 88 -4.85 -16.44 -7.23
N CYS A 89 -4.25 -15.63 -6.38
CA CYS A 89 -4.97 -14.70 -5.50
C CYS A 89 -4.45 -13.27 -5.65
N ARG A 90 -5.34 -12.29 -5.60
CA ARG A 90 -5.06 -10.85 -5.67
C ARG A 90 -5.01 -10.29 -4.24
N ALA A 91 -3.97 -9.51 -3.96
CA ALA A 91 -3.88 -8.67 -2.78
C ALA A 91 -3.54 -7.23 -3.18
N SER A 92 -3.95 -6.26 -2.38
CA SER A 92 -3.69 -4.84 -2.64
C SER A 92 -3.15 -4.09 -1.43
N PHE A 93 -2.32 -3.11 -1.72
CA PHE A 93 -1.80 -2.15 -0.77
C PHE A 93 -1.99 -0.75 -1.33
N VAL A 94 -2.20 0.23 -0.46
CA VAL A 94 -2.36 1.63 -0.82
C VAL A 94 -1.23 2.46 -0.23
N ASN A 95 -0.78 3.45 -0.96
CA ASN A 95 0.27 4.36 -0.50
C ASN A 95 -0.30 5.71 -0.05
N ALA A 96 0.55 6.60 0.47
CA ALA A 96 0.11 7.91 0.97
C ALA A 96 -0.44 8.85 -0.12
N TYR A 97 -0.22 8.52 -1.39
CA TYR A 97 -0.68 9.24 -2.56
C TYR A 97 -1.98 8.67 -3.15
N GLY A 98 -2.49 7.56 -2.58
CA GLY A 98 -3.68 6.87 -3.07
C GLY A 98 -3.42 5.91 -4.23
N GLU A 99 -2.16 5.65 -4.59
CA GLU A 99 -1.83 4.64 -5.60
C GLU A 99 -1.96 3.23 -5.00
N SER A 100 -2.39 2.27 -5.82
CA SER A 100 -2.62 0.90 -5.39
C SER A 100 -1.54 -0.03 -5.92
N LEU A 101 -0.75 -0.65 -5.04
CA LEU A 101 0.16 -1.74 -5.39
C LEU A 101 -0.59 -3.06 -5.37
N ILE A 102 -0.70 -3.67 -6.55
CA ILE A 102 -1.39 -4.94 -6.72
C ILE A 102 -0.38 -6.07 -6.74
N LEU A 103 -0.66 -7.11 -5.97
CA LEU A 103 0.08 -8.36 -5.95
C LEU A 103 -0.80 -9.48 -6.47
N VAL A 104 -0.21 -10.36 -7.27
CA VAL A 104 -0.79 -11.67 -7.58
C VAL A 104 0.12 -12.73 -6.99
N THR A 105 -0.46 -13.64 -6.22
CA THR A 105 0.23 -14.79 -5.64
C THR A 105 -0.26 -16.09 -6.25
N VAL A 106 0.48 -17.18 -6.06
CA VAL A 106 0.01 -18.55 -6.27
C VAL A 106 -0.06 -19.24 -4.92
N ASN A 107 -1.27 -19.67 -4.54
CA ASN A 107 -1.50 -20.45 -3.33
C ASN A 107 -1.04 -21.91 -3.53
N ASN A 108 -0.28 -22.44 -2.58
CA ASN A 108 0.39 -23.74 -2.68
C ASN A 108 0.17 -24.64 -1.43
N GLU A 109 -0.97 -24.52 -0.75
CA GLU A 109 -1.35 -25.28 0.46
C GLU A 109 -0.52 -25.01 1.73
N GLU A 110 0.61 -24.30 1.68
CA GLU A 110 1.37 -23.87 2.86
C GLU A 110 1.38 -22.35 2.98
N GLU A 111 2.09 -21.68 2.07
CA GLU A 111 2.24 -20.24 2.04
C GLU A 111 2.29 -19.73 0.59
N PRO A 112 1.45 -18.76 0.21
CA PRO A 112 1.44 -18.24 -1.14
C PRO A 112 2.81 -17.70 -1.55
N THR A 113 3.10 -17.82 -2.84
CA THR A 113 4.32 -17.26 -3.42
C THR A 113 3.98 -16.12 -4.37
N LEU A 114 4.81 -15.09 -4.38
CA LEU A 114 4.61 -13.93 -5.24
C LEU A 114 4.78 -14.31 -6.71
N PHE A 115 3.78 -14.02 -7.55
CA PHE A 115 3.82 -14.31 -8.98
C PHE A 115 4.17 -13.07 -9.82
N ARG A 116 3.49 -11.94 -9.55
CA ARG A 116 3.73 -10.65 -10.23
C ARG A 116 3.12 -9.51 -9.42
N TRP A 117 3.53 -8.29 -9.73
CA TRP A 117 3.02 -7.08 -9.10
C TRP A 117 3.05 -5.87 -10.06
N TRP A 118 2.23 -4.86 -9.80
CA TRP A 118 2.20 -3.59 -10.53
C TRP A 118 1.49 -2.51 -9.71
N ILE A 119 1.72 -1.24 -10.03
CA ILE A 119 0.93 -0.12 -9.49
C ILE A 119 -0.26 0.11 -10.43
N GLU A 120 -1.47 0.21 -9.86
CA GLU A 120 -2.66 0.75 -10.52
C GLU A 120 -2.80 2.24 -10.14
N GLU A 121 -2.85 3.09 -11.16
CA GLU A 121 -3.19 4.51 -11.02
C GLU A 121 -4.73 4.63 -10.95
N GLU A 122 -5.26 5.48 -10.06
CA GLU A 122 -6.69 5.81 -10.13
C GLU A 122 -6.99 6.44 -11.50
N PRO A 123 -8.08 6.06 -12.18
CA PRO A 123 -8.46 6.74 -13.41
C PRO A 123 -8.77 8.21 -13.09
N GLU A 124 -8.10 9.14 -13.77
CA GLU A 124 -8.43 10.57 -13.72
C GLU A 124 -9.94 10.73 -13.94
N GLN A 125 -10.63 11.26 -12.93
CA GLN A 125 -12.06 11.57 -13.03
C GLN A 125 -12.19 12.77 -13.98
N GLU A 126 -12.55 12.51 -15.25
CA GLU A 126 -12.91 13.54 -16.25
C GLU A 126 -14.13 14.38 -15.83
#